data_AF-A0A7C5TAG3-F1
#
_entry.id   AF-A0A7C5TAG3-F1
#
_cell.length_a   1.000
_cell.length_b   1.000
_cell.length_c   1.000
_cell.angle_alpha   90.00
_cell.angle_beta   90.00
_cell.angle_gamma   90.00
#
_symmetry.space_group_name_H-M   'P 1'
#
loop_
_entity.id
_entity.type
_entity.pdbx_description
1 polymer ?
#
loop_
_entity_poly.entity_id
_entity_poly.type
_entity_poly.pdbx_seq_one_letter_code
_entity_poly.pdbx_strand_id
1 'polypeptide(L)'
;MEKAEGKNVKEKLLTIPHVKKILEELGEENLDQFQRRVLDYASKFSRVDAETAQRLVEKLVGEFGLDEVEAVQIVNCMPTSVEELRV
;
A
#
# COMPACT_ATOMS: atom_id res chain seq x y z
N MET A 1 -13.08 -1.89 -24.33
CA MET A 1 -12.38 -1.26 -23.20
C MET A 1 -12.12 0.17 -23.59
N GLU A 2 -13.00 1.05 -23.15
CA GLU A 2 -13.01 2.46 -23.52
C GLU A 2 -11.98 3.19 -22.65
N LYS A 3 -10.90 3.70 -23.26
CA LYS A 3 -9.92 4.56 -22.59
C LYS A 3 -10.56 5.93 -22.43
N ALA A 4 -10.86 6.33 -21.20
CA ALA A 4 -11.27 7.68 -20.90
C ALA A 4 -10.05 8.62 -21.00
N GLU A 5 -9.93 9.33 -22.13
CA GLU A 5 -9.04 10.48 -22.30
C GLU A 5 -9.64 11.67 -21.53
N GLY A 6 -9.04 12.06 -20.39
CA GLY A 6 -9.52 13.23 -19.66
C GLY A 6 -9.06 13.41 -18.22
N LYS A 7 -7.75 13.45 -17.97
CA LYS A 7 -7.02 14.16 -16.89
C LYS A 7 -5.60 13.62 -16.86
N ASN A 8 -4.62 14.45 -16.53
CA ASN A 8 -3.26 13.99 -16.22
C ASN A 8 -3.30 13.24 -14.88
N VAL A 9 -3.83 12.02 -14.90
CA VAL A 9 -3.98 11.15 -13.74
C VAL A 9 -2.63 10.52 -13.49
N LYS A 10 -1.96 10.96 -12.42
CA LYS A 10 -0.80 10.26 -11.90
C LYS A 10 -1.29 9.07 -11.10
N GLU A 11 -1.03 7.88 -11.62
CA GLU A 11 -1.21 6.64 -10.87
C GLU A 11 -0.04 6.51 -9.87
N LYS A 12 -0.36 6.13 -8.63
CA LYS A 12 0.63 5.85 -7.60
C LYS A 12 0.25 4.55 -6.92
N LEU A 13 1.25 3.72 -6.66
CA LEU A 13 1.06 2.49 -5.91
C LEU A 13 0.85 2.80 -4.42
N LEU A 14 -0.08 2.09 -3.79
CA LEU A 14 -0.39 2.23 -2.38
C LEU A 14 0.02 0.96 -1.63
N THR A 15 0.62 1.14 -0.46
CA THR A 15 0.87 0.04 0.49
C THR A 15 -0.40 -0.27 1.28
N ILE A 16 -0.48 -1.47 1.87
CA ILE A 16 -1.58 -1.89 2.75
C ILE A 16 -1.79 -0.87 3.90
N PRO A 17 -0.74 -0.36 4.57
CA PRO A 17 -0.89 0.73 5.55
C PRO A 17 -1.56 1.99 5.02
N HIS A 18 -1.26 2.41 3.78
CA HIS A 18 -1.94 3.57 3.16
C HIS A 18 -3.42 3.28 2.90
N VAL A 19 -3.72 2.09 2.35
CA VAL A 19 -5.10 1.67 2.10
C VAL A 19 -5.90 1.64 3.40
N LYS A 20 -5.31 1.09 4.47
CA LYS A 20 -5.91 1.08 5.81
C LYS A 20 -6.26 2.51 6.26
N LYS A 21 -5.28 3.42 6.26
CA LYS A 21 -5.47 4.81 6.66
C LYS A 21 -6.58 5.50 5.89
N ILE A 22 -6.59 5.35 4.55
CA ILE A 22 -7.62 5.95 3.68
C ILE A 22 -9.01 5.44 4.06
N LEU A 23 -9.17 4.13 4.26
CA LEU A 23 -10.46 3.53 4.60
C LEU A 23 -10.91 3.88 6.02
N GLU A 24 -9.99 4.00 6.98
CA GLU A 24 -10.29 4.47 8.34
C GLU A 24 -10.72 5.95 8.35
N GLU A 25 -10.06 6.81 7.58
CA GLU A 25 -10.38 8.23 7.45
C GLU A 25 -11.74 8.48 6.78
N LEU A 26 -12.17 7.57 5.87
CA LEU A 26 -13.50 7.62 5.28
C LEU A 26 -14.61 7.26 6.28
N GLY A 27 -14.31 6.55 7.36
CA GLY A 27 -15.28 6.07 8.35
C GLY A 27 -16.03 4.82 7.89
N GLU A 28 -16.09 3.79 8.75
CA GLU A 28 -16.69 2.48 8.42
C GLU A 28 -18.15 2.57 7.97
N GLU A 29 -18.90 3.54 8.49
CA GLU A 29 -20.29 3.79 8.13
C GLU A 29 -20.47 4.20 6.67
N ASN A 30 -19.44 4.83 6.08
CA ASN A 30 -19.45 5.31 4.70
C ASN A 30 -18.89 4.28 3.70
N LEU A 31 -18.38 3.13 4.20
CA LEU A 31 -17.81 2.08 3.37
C LEU A 31 -18.87 1.09 2.88
N ASP A 32 -18.79 0.72 1.61
CA ASP A 32 -19.57 -0.39 1.05
C ASP A 32 -19.08 -1.77 1.54
N GLN A 33 -19.79 -2.84 1.16
CA GLN A 33 -19.46 -4.20 1.61
C GLN A 33 -18.06 -4.66 1.18
N PHE A 34 -17.59 -4.27 -0.01
CA PHE A 34 -16.26 -4.64 -0.51
C PHE A 34 -15.18 -3.84 0.19
N GLN A 35 -15.37 -2.54 0.36
CA GLN A 35 -14.46 -1.66 1.07
C GLN A 35 -14.30 -2.06 2.53
N ARG A 36 -15.38 -2.48 3.20
CA ARG A 36 -15.32 -3.03 4.57
C ARG A 36 -14.47 -4.31 4.64
N ARG A 37 -14.59 -5.21 3.66
CA ARG A 37 -13.73 -6.41 3.58
C ARG A 37 -12.26 -6.05 3.35
N VAL A 38 -12.00 -5.03 2.52
CA VAL A 38 -10.65 -4.52 2.29
C VAL A 38 -10.10 -3.89 3.56
N LEU A 39 -10.90 -3.12 4.31
CA LEU A 39 -10.49 -2.56 5.60
C LEU A 39 -10.18 -3.67 6.63
N ASP A 40 -11.00 -4.71 6.74
CA ASP A 40 -10.73 -5.85 7.61
C ASP A 40 -9.40 -6.54 7.25
N TYR A 41 -9.15 -6.75 5.97
CA TYR A 41 -7.87 -7.27 5.49
C TYR A 41 -6.72 -6.31 5.83
N ALA A 42 -6.84 -5.03 5.49
CA ALA A 42 -5.79 -4.05 5.69
C ALA A 42 -5.48 -3.86 7.18
N SER A 43 -6.47 -3.90 8.05
CA SER A 43 -6.31 -3.86 9.50
C SER A 43 -5.54 -5.06 10.06
N LYS A 44 -5.71 -6.25 9.48
CA LYS A 44 -4.98 -7.47 9.88
C LYS A 44 -3.54 -7.52 9.37
N PHE A 45 -3.30 -7.02 8.16
CA PHE A 45 -2.01 -7.16 7.47
C PHE A 45 -1.15 -5.88 7.46
N SER A 46 -1.67 -4.74 7.93
CA SER A 46 -0.87 -3.54 8.14
C SER A 46 0.07 -3.72 9.32
N ARG A 47 1.34 -3.98 9.03
CA ARG A 47 2.38 -4.21 10.04
C ARG A 47 3.01 -2.93 10.60
N VAL A 48 2.86 -1.82 9.89
CA VAL A 48 3.33 -0.48 10.28
C VAL A 48 2.24 0.57 10.00
N ASP A 49 2.42 1.79 10.48
CA ASP A 49 1.56 2.92 10.12
C ASP A 49 1.88 3.46 8.70
N ALA A 50 0.96 4.25 8.14
CA ALA A 50 1.09 4.76 6.78
C ALA A 50 2.30 5.69 6.59
N GLU A 51 2.67 6.48 7.60
CA GLU A 51 3.79 7.43 7.52
C GLU A 51 5.12 6.66 7.49
N THR A 52 5.26 5.66 8.36
CA THR A 52 6.40 4.74 8.34
C THR A 52 6.46 3.96 7.04
N ALA A 53 5.34 3.45 6.54
CA ALA A 53 5.29 2.76 5.25
C ALA A 53 5.78 3.66 4.09
N GLN A 54 5.34 4.93 4.06
CA GLN A 54 5.77 5.89 3.05
C GLN A 54 7.29 6.10 3.10
N ARG A 55 7.85 6.37 4.28
CA ARG A 55 9.31 6.54 4.44
C ARG A 55 10.10 5.31 4.00
N LEU A 56 9.59 4.11 4.28
CA LEU A 56 10.26 2.87 3.87
C LEU A 56 10.26 2.71 2.34
N VAL A 57 9.14 2.99 1.67
CA VAL A 57 9.08 2.95 0.19
C VAL A 57 10.04 3.98 -0.41
N GLU A 58 10.02 5.22 0.07
CA GLU A 58 10.90 6.30 -0.40
C GLU A 58 12.39 5.93 -0.22
N LYS A 59 12.72 5.29 0.92
CA LYS A 59 14.07 4.80 1.18
C LYS A 59 14.47 3.67 0.22
N LEU A 60 13.62 2.66 0.03
CA LEU A 60 13.90 1.52 -0.84
C LEU A 60 14.10 1.94 -2.30
N VAL A 61 13.27 2.86 -2.79
CA VAL A 61 13.41 3.37 -4.16
C VAL A 61 14.60 4.33 -4.28
N GLY A 62 14.74 5.28 -3.35
CA GLY A 62 15.72 6.36 -3.46
C GLY A 62 17.15 5.97 -3.10
N GLU A 63 17.34 5.20 -2.03
CA GLU A 63 18.67 4.81 -1.55
C GLU A 63 19.14 3.47 -2.11
N PHE A 64 18.22 2.53 -2.30
CA PHE A 64 18.55 1.16 -2.73
C PHE A 64 18.22 0.89 -4.20
N GLY A 65 17.53 1.82 -4.88
CA GLY A 65 17.27 1.73 -6.32
C GLY A 65 16.27 0.63 -6.71
N LEU A 66 15.41 0.20 -5.79
CA LEU A 66 14.35 -0.77 -6.11
C LEU A 66 13.26 -0.12 -6.94
N ASP A 67 12.58 -0.94 -7.75
CA ASP A 67 11.37 -0.48 -8.43
C ASP A 67 10.26 -0.19 -7.41
N GLU A 68 9.40 0.80 -7.68
CA GLU A 68 8.33 1.20 -6.76
C GLU A 68 7.40 0.02 -6.42
N VAL A 69 7.15 -0.86 -7.40
CA VAL A 69 6.36 -2.10 -7.22
C VAL A 69 7.01 -3.01 -6.18
N GLU A 70 8.31 -3.25 -6.29
CA GLU A 70 9.06 -4.13 -5.38
C GLU A 70 9.12 -3.53 -3.97
N ALA A 71 9.42 -2.23 -3.88
CA ALA A 71 9.45 -1.51 -2.62
C ALA A 71 8.10 -1.58 -1.88
N VAL A 72 6.99 -1.38 -2.60
CA VAL A 72 5.64 -1.50 -2.03
C VAL A 72 5.36 -2.93 -1.54
N GLN A 73 5.75 -3.96 -2.29
CA GLN A 73 5.55 -5.35 -1.85
C GLN A 73 6.41 -5.71 -0.63
N ILE A 74 7.66 -5.27 -0.58
CA ILE A 74 8.53 -5.47 0.60
C ILE A 74 7.90 -4.81 1.82
N VAL A 75 7.37 -3.59 1.71
CA VAL A 75 6.71 -2.89 2.82
C VAL A 75 5.39 -3.55 3.22
N ASN A 76 4.66 -4.16 2.29
CA ASN A 76 3.45 -4.92 2.61
C ASN A 76 3.79 -6.24 3.34
N CYS A 77 4.84 -6.92 2.89
CA CYS A 77 5.26 -8.21 3.44
C CYS A 77 6.09 -8.07 4.72
N MET A 78 6.75 -6.92 4.98
CA MET A 78 7.73 -6.67 6.04
C MET A 78 8.54 -7.92 6.43
N PRO A 79 9.41 -8.41 5.53
CA PRO A 79 10.17 -9.61 5.79
C PRO A 79 11.12 -9.39 6.98
N THR A 80 11.30 -10.43 7.78
CA THR A 80 12.17 -10.43 8.96
C THR A 80 13.44 -11.25 8.76
N SER A 81 13.50 -12.03 7.68
CA SER A 81 14.66 -12.85 7.31
C SER A 81 15.03 -12.67 5.83
N VAL A 82 16.26 -13.08 5.48
CA VAL A 82 16.74 -13.04 4.09
C VAL A 82 16.05 -14.12 3.26
N GLU A 83 15.65 -15.23 3.89
CA GLU A 83 14.92 -16.32 3.26
C GLU A 83 13.54 -15.86 2.78
N GLU A 84 12.84 -15.03 3.57
CA GLU A 84 11.54 -14.44 3.19
C GLU A 84 11.64 -13.53 1.96
N LEU A 85 12.79 -12.91 1.72
CA LEU A 85 13.04 -12.07 0.53
C LEU A 85 13.36 -12.88 -0.74
N ARG A 86 13.64 -14.17 -0.62
CA ARG A 86 14.08 -15.04 -1.74
C ARG A 86 12.95 -15.86 -2.37
N VAL A 87 11.72 -15.75 -1.85
CA VAL A 87 10.52 -16.47 -2.31
C VAL A 87 9.69 -15.56 -3.20
#